data_AF-M7NWM0-F1
#
_entry.id   AF-M7NWM0-F1
#
_cell.length_a   1.000
_cell.length_b   1.000
_cell.length_c   1.000
_cell.angle_alpha   90.00
_cell.angle_beta   90.00
_cell.angle_gamma   90.00
#
_symmetry.space_group_name_H-M   'P 1'
#
loop_
_entity.id
_entity.type
_entity.pdbx_description
1 polymer ?
#
loop_
_entity_poly.entity_id
_entity_poly.type
_entity_poly.pdbx_seq_one_letter_code
_entity_poly.pdbx_strand_id
1 'polypeptide(L)'
;MEESLSESLQKQSGYRSKTITLMLCPDSILLPMSNRTKEMRKIMAHNSVFFSNILSNLSKDIRENLEALWTTVDRDCMDDLQWLRNVKQILSKLAEDEYFWKKWCYIVGCDENNFRDYYLKTLQNNNNNNTLISKENISSTSLHSVKTKFVDEIILERE
;
A
#
# COMPACT_ATOMS: atom_id res chain seq x y z
N MET A 1 52.08 -32.97 -40.00
CA MET A 1 50.89 -33.52 -39.33
C MET A 1 50.30 -32.35 -38.58
N GLU A 2 49.50 -31.55 -39.28
CA GLU A 2 48.92 -30.32 -38.75
C GLU A 2 47.56 -30.67 -38.16
N GLU A 3 47.44 -30.51 -36.84
CA GLU A 3 46.17 -30.65 -36.13
C GLU A 3 45.31 -29.42 -36.41
N SER A 4 44.28 -29.60 -37.23
CA SER A 4 43.25 -28.60 -37.49
C SER A 4 42.41 -28.40 -36.23
N LEU A 5 42.60 -27.24 -35.58
CA LEU A 5 41.71 -26.73 -34.54
C LEU A 5 40.30 -26.58 -35.09
N SER A 6 39.34 -27.18 -34.40
CA SER A 6 37.92 -27.20 -34.75
C SER A 6 37.30 -25.80 -34.77
N GLU A 7 37.00 -25.32 -35.99
CA GLU A 7 36.13 -24.18 -36.28
C GLU A 7 34.66 -24.47 -35.90
N SER A 8 34.37 -24.57 -34.60
CA SER A 8 32.98 -24.63 -34.14
C SER A 8 32.75 -23.82 -32.87
N LEU A 9 33.28 -22.61 -32.85
CA LEU A 9 32.66 -21.48 -32.14
C LEU A 9 31.73 -20.78 -33.13
N GLN A 10 30.62 -21.45 -33.45
CA GLN A 10 29.50 -20.81 -34.12
C GLN A 10 29.07 -19.61 -33.30
N LYS A 11 29.29 -18.42 -33.86
CA LYS A 11 28.76 -17.11 -33.46
C LYS A 11 27.46 -17.29 -32.68
N GLN A 12 27.51 -17.07 -31.37
CA GLN A 12 26.31 -16.78 -30.60
C GLN A 12 25.61 -15.62 -31.30
N SER A 13 24.38 -15.87 -31.77
CA SER A 13 23.51 -14.84 -32.32
C SER A 13 23.46 -13.70 -31.32
N GLY A 14 23.84 -12.50 -31.77
CA GLY A 14 23.95 -11.32 -30.94
C GLY A 14 22.76 -11.17 -30.00
N TYR A 15 23.05 -10.80 -28.75
CA TYR A 15 22.07 -10.29 -27.82
C TYR A 15 21.28 -9.20 -28.56
N ARG A 16 20.09 -9.55 -29.08
CA ARG A 16 19.21 -8.55 -29.68
C ARG A 16 18.93 -7.56 -28.57
N SER A 17 19.35 -6.31 -28.76
CA SER A 17 19.06 -5.20 -27.86
C SER A 17 17.54 -5.11 -27.74
N LYS A 18 16.99 -5.73 -26.69
CA LYS A 18 15.56 -5.68 -26.36
C LYS A 18 15.40 -4.44 -25.51
N THR A 19 14.76 -3.43 -26.07
CA THR A 19 14.31 -2.27 -25.32
C THR A 19 12.97 -2.61 -24.66
N ILE A 20 12.81 -2.21 -23.39
CA ILE A 20 11.53 -2.27 -22.69
C ILE A 20 11.03 -0.84 -22.58
N THR A 21 9.82 -0.59 -23.09
CA THR A 21 9.17 0.71 -22.91
C THR A 21 8.70 0.83 -21.47
N LEU A 22 9.23 1.82 -20.75
CA LEU A 22 8.77 2.15 -19.41
C LEU A 22 7.53 3.04 -19.51
N MET A 23 6.57 2.83 -18.64
CA MET A 23 5.43 3.72 -18.45
C MET A 23 5.63 4.55 -17.19
N LEU A 24 5.08 5.77 -17.18
CA LEU A 24 5.00 6.56 -15.96
C LEU A 24 4.10 5.84 -14.95
N CYS A 25 4.59 5.73 -13.72
CA CYS A 25 3.79 5.24 -12.62
C CYS A 25 2.73 6.29 -12.27
N PRO A 26 1.43 5.96 -12.20
CA PRO A 26 0.42 6.90 -11.74
C PRO A 26 0.75 7.44 -10.35
N ASP A 27 0.52 8.74 -10.13
CA ASP A 27 0.79 9.42 -8.84
C ASP A 27 -0.04 8.83 -7.67
N SER A 28 -1.12 8.11 -7.97
CA SER A 28 -1.95 7.42 -6.98
C SER A 28 -1.36 6.09 -6.49
N ILE A 29 -0.34 5.55 -7.16
CA ILE A 29 0.35 4.33 -6.72
C ILE A 29 1.44 4.73 -5.74
N LEU A 30 1.20 4.43 -4.46
CA LEU A 30 2.15 4.74 -3.38
C LEU A 30 3.04 3.54 -3.04
N LEU A 31 2.70 2.35 -3.54
CA LEU A 31 3.41 1.11 -3.23
C LEU A 31 3.79 0.35 -4.51
N PRO A 32 4.97 -0.29 -4.55
CA PRO A 32 5.47 -0.95 -5.75
C PRO A 32 4.82 -2.32 -6.05
N MET A 33 3.83 -2.75 -5.26
CA MET A 33 3.18 -4.06 -5.43
C MET A 33 2.19 -4.03 -6.59
N SER A 34 2.30 -4.91 -7.58
CA SER A 34 1.32 -5.00 -8.68
C SER A 34 0.07 -5.79 -8.25
N ASN A 35 0.26 -6.90 -7.53
CA ASN A 35 -0.79 -7.68 -6.89
C ASN A 35 -0.57 -7.63 -5.38
N ARG A 36 -1.18 -6.62 -4.74
CA ARG A 36 -1.00 -6.29 -3.32
C ARG A 36 -1.17 -7.51 -2.41
N THR A 37 -2.26 -8.25 -2.55
CA THR A 37 -2.58 -9.37 -1.65
C THR A 37 -1.59 -10.53 -1.80
N LYS A 38 -1.24 -10.92 -3.03
CA LYS A 38 -0.30 -12.01 -3.28
C LYS A 38 1.13 -11.64 -2.86
N GLU A 39 1.57 -10.43 -3.14
CA GLU A 39 2.91 -9.95 -2.80
C GLU A 39 3.05 -9.73 -1.30
N MET A 40 2.05 -9.13 -0.65
CA MET A 40 2.09 -8.92 0.80
C MET A 40 2.16 -10.23 1.57
N ARG A 41 1.44 -11.29 1.15
CA ARG A 41 1.59 -12.63 1.76
C ARG A 41 3.02 -13.14 1.68
N LYS A 42 3.72 -12.92 0.56
CA LYS A 42 5.14 -13.32 0.41
C LYS A 42 6.06 -12.47 1.29
N ILE A 43 5.82 -11.16 1.34
CA ILE A 43 6.56 -10.22 2.19
C ILE A 43 6.42 -10.63 3.66
N MET A 44 5.20 -10.93 4.11
CA MET A 44 4.91 -11.41 5.45
C MET A 44 5.60 -12.74 5.74
N ALA A 45 5.54 -13.71 4.83
CA ALA A 45 6.20 -15.00 5.00
C ALA A 45 7.73 -14.85 5.11
N HIS A 46 8.33 -13.97 4.31
CA HIS A 46 9.78 -13.72 4.35
C HIS A 46 10.22 -12.97 5.61
N ASN A 47 9.37 -12.09 6.15
CA ASN A 47 9.64 -11.29 7.34
C ASN A 47 8.84 -11.78 8.55
N SER A 48 8.59 -13.10 8.64
CA SER A 48 7.61 -13.70 9.56
C SER A 48 7.82 -13.31 11.01
N VAL A 49 9.06 -13.24 11.49
CA VAL A 49 9.39 -12.84 12.88
C VAL A 49 8.86 -11.43 13.19
N PHE A 50 9.04 -10.48 12.27
CA PHE A 50 8.58 -9.11 12.45
C PHE A 50 7.04 -9.03 12.47
N PHE A 51 6.39 -9.68 11.51
CA PHE A 51 4.94 -9.68 11.40
C PHE A 51 4.28 -10.42 12.57
N SER A 52 4.80 -11.58 12.97
CA SER A 52 4.33 -12.31 14.16
C SER A 52 4.46 -11.47 15.43
N ASN A 53 5.56 -10.72 15.59
CA ASN A 53 5.75 -9.82 16.73
C ASN A 53 4.71 -8.69 16.75
N ILE A 54 4.36 -8.10 15.60
CA ILE A 54 3.27 -7.12 15.55
C ILE A 54 1.96 -7.77 16.02
N LEU A 55 1.61 -8.90 15.42
CA LEU A 55 0.33 -9.56 15.61
C LEU A 55 0.15 -10.11 17.04
N SER A 56 1.24 -10.51 17.71
CA SER A 56 1.20 -10.98 19.11
C SER A 56 0.89 -9.88 20.12
N ASN A 57 1.14 -8.61 19.77
CA ASN A 57 0.91 -7.45 20.65
C ASN A 57 -0.48 -6.83 20.46
N LEU A 58 -1.32 -7.39 19.58
CA LEU A 58 -2.64 -6.86 19.26
C LEU A 58 -3.75 -7.70 19.91
N SER A 59 -4.87 -7.05 20.23
CA SER A 59 -6.10 -7.77 20.58
C SER A 59 -6.57 -8.61 19.39
N LYS A 60 -7.35 -9.67 19.67
CA LYS A 60 -7.82 -10.61 18.66
C LYS A 60 -8.47 -9.91 17.46
N ASP A 61 -9.40 -8.98 17.72
CA ASP A 61 -10.16 -8.32 16.65
C ASP A 61 -9.27 -7.40 15.80
N ILE A 62 -8.36 -6.65 16.43
CA ILE A 62 -7.43 -5.77 15.69
C ILE A 62 -6.44 -6.61 14.87
N ARG A 63 -5.97 -7.73 15.42
CA ARG A 63 -5.09 -8.67 14.73
C ARG A 63 -5.76 -9.23 13.47
N GLU A 64 -6.98 -9.76 13.60
CA GLU A 64 -7.73 -10.35 12.48
C GLU A 64 -7.99 -9.29 11.39
N ASN A 65 -8.35 -8.06 11.79
CA ASN A 65 -8.54 -6.94 10.87
C ASN A 65 -7.25 -6.54 10.14
N LEU A 66 -6.12 -6.46 10.85
CA LEU A 66 -4.84 -6.10 10.25
C LEU A 66 -4.33 -7.19 9.28
N GLU A 67 -4.50 -8.46 9.62
CA GLU A 67 -4.17 -9.57 8.73
C GLU A 67 -5.05 -9.56 7.47
N ALA A 68 -6.35 -9.32 7.62
CA ALA A 68 -7.26 -9.19 6.48
C ALA A 68 -6.86 -8.01 5.58
N LEU A 69 -6.55 -6.86 6.19
CA LEU A 69 -6.06 -5.67 5.47
C LEU A 69 -4.82 -5.99 4.63
N TRP A 70 -3.87 -6.74 5.18
CA TRP A 70 -2.65 -7.10 4.45
C TRP A 70 -2.85 -8.19 3.38
N THR A 71 -3.72 -9.16 3.62
CA THR A 71 -3.74 -10.39 2.82
C THR A 71 -4.97 -10.58 1.94
N THR A 72 -6.02 -9.78 2.13
CA THR A 72 -7.30 -9.93 1.40
C THR A 72 -7.76 -8.66 0.69
N VAL A 73 -7.42 -7.48 1.19
CA VAL A 73 -7.84 -6.20 0.60
C VAL A 73 -6.90 -5.81 -0.55
N ASP A 74 -7.40 -5.86 -1.78
CA ASP A 74 -6.67 -5.43 -2.97
C ASP A 74 -6.93 -3.93 -3.30
N ARG A 75 -6.35 -3.49 -4.42
CA ARG A 75 -6.47 -2.10 -4.91
C ARG A 75 -7.85 -1.74 -5.43
N ASP A 76 -8.62 -2.72 -5.88
CA ASP A 76 -9.97 -2.49 -6.40
C ASP A 76 -10.94 -2.25 -5.24
N CYS A 77 -10.68 -2.86 -4.08
CA CYS A 77 -11.43 -2.62 -2.86
C CYS A 77 -11.02 -1.34 -2.10
N MET A 78 -9.72 -1.03 -2.04
CA MET A 78 -9.18 0.08 -1.25
C MET A 78 -7.92 0.63 -1.89
N ASP A 79 -7.88 1.94 -2.16
CA ASP A 79 -6.70 2.59 -2.71
C ASP A 79 -5.49 2.54 -1.76
N ASP A 80 -4.29 2.81 -2.28
CA ASP A 80 -3.06 2.74 -1.50
C ASP A 80 -3.06 3.76 -0.33
N LEU A 81 -3.68 4.94 -0.50
CA LEU A 81 -3.71 5.99 0.52
C LEU A 81 -4.51 5.55 1.76
N GLN A 82 -5.74 5.11 1.55
CA GLN A 82 -6.63 4.65 2.61
C GLN A 82 -6.05 3.39 3.28
N TRP A 83 -5.47 2.49 2.49
CA TRP A 83 -4.82 1.29 2.99
C TRP A 83 -3.64 1.63 3.91
N LEU A 84 -2.74 2.51 3.47
CA LEU A 84 -1.61 2.97 4.27
C LEU A 84 -2.04 3.71 5.54
N ARG A 85 -3.08 4.54 5.46
CA ARG A 85 -3.63 5.25 6.61
C ARG A 85 -4.14 4.28 7.67
N ASN A 86 -4.88 3.24 7.27
CA ASN A 86 -5.41 2.23 8.19
C ASN A 86 -4.29 1.43 8.85
N VAL A 87 -3.27 1.02 8.08
CA VAL A 87 -2.08 0.35 8.64
C VAL A 87 -1.36 1.27 9.64
N LYS A 88 -1.09 2.53 9.25
CA LYS A 88 -0.40 3.50 10.12
C LYS A 88 -1.12 3.70 11.44
N GLN A 89 -2.45 3.88 11.40
CA GLN A 89 -3.26 4.11 12.60
C GLN A 89 -3.15 2.96 13.60
N ILE A 90 -3.01 1.72 13.14
CA ILE A 90 -2.82 0.56 14.00
C ILE A 90 -1.38 0.49 14.50
N LEU A 91 -0.38 0.61 13.60
CA LEU A 91 1.03 0.44 13.95
C LEU A 91 1.59 1.57 14.84
N SER A 92 1.15 2.82 14.65
CA SER A 92 1.58 3.95 15.50
C SER A 92 1.08 3.85 16.94
N LYS A 93 0.08 2.99 17.23
CA LYS A 93 -0.39 2.74 18.61
C LYS A 93 0.44 1.69 19.35
N LEU A 94 1.28 0.93 18.65
CA LEU A 94 2.07 -0.16 19.23
C LEU A 94 3.38 0.31 19.86
N ALA A 95 3.91 1.46 19.43
CA ALA A 95 5.15 2.02 19.95
C ALA A 95 5.16 3.54 19.79
N GLU A 96 5.59 4.26 20.83
CA GLU A 96 5.61 5.73 20.86
C GLU A 96 6.54 6.35 19.79
N ASP A 97 7.62 5.66 19.45
CA ASP A 97 8.62 6.12 18.47
C ASP A 97 8.26 5.80 17.00
N GLU A 98 7.06 5.28 16.77
CA GLU A 98 6.57 4.75 15.49
C GLU A 98 7.48 3.64 14.91
N TYR A 99 8.22 2.90 15.74
CA TYR A 99 9.16 1.86 15.28
C TYR A 99 8.53 0.87 14.28
N PHE A 100 7.36 0.34 14.62
CA PHE A 100 6.67 -0.65 13.79
C PHE A 100 6.25 -0.08 12.45
N TRP A 101 5.75 1.16 12.43
CA TRP A 101 5.37 1.84 11.20
C TRP A 101 6.57 2.05 10.27
N LYS A 102 7.65 2.65 10.79
CA LYS A 102 8.87 2.93 10.00
C LYS A 102 9.49 1.66 9.42
N LYS A 103 9.62 0.61 10.24
CA LYS A 103 10.16 -0.67 9.80
C LYS A 103 9.25 -1.36 8.79
N TRP A 104 7.94 -1.26 8.97
CA TRP A 104 6.98 -1.80 8.01
C TRP A 104 7.07 -1.07 6.67
N CYS A 105 7.15 0.27 6.66
CA CYS A 105 7.34 1.08 5.45
C CYS A 105 8.60 0.67 4.69
N TYR A 106 9.71 0.48 5.41
CA TYR A 106 10.95 -0.02 4.83
C TYR A 106 10.78 -1.39 4.15
N ILE A 107 10.07 -2.32 4.78
CA ILE A 107 9.84 -3.67 4.25
C ILE A 107 8.96 -3.66 2.99
N VAL A 108 7.90 -2.85 2.97
CA VAL A 108 6.94 -2.82 1.85
C VAL A 108 7.31 -1.82 0.76
N GLY A 109 8.38 -1.05 0.94
CA GLY A 109 8.82 -0.03 -0.01
C GLY A 109 7.96 1.23 -0.04
N CYS A 110 7.37 1.60 1.11
CA CYS A 110 6.62 2.85 1.24
C CYS A 110 7.57 4.00 1.59
N ASP A 111 7.62 5.03 0.74
CA ASP A 111 8.28 6.30 1.10
C ASP A 111 7.34 7.16 1.96
N GLU A 112 7.73 7.40 3.20
CA GLU A 112 6.94 8.18 4.16
C GLU A 112 6.73 9.64 3.74
N ASN A 113 7.72 10.24 3.05
CA ASN A 113 7.57 11.61 2.57
C ASN A 113 6.55 11.67 1.45
N ASN A 114 6.62 10.73 0.50
CA ASN A 114 5.65 10.64 -0.59
C ASN A 114 4.23 10.38 -0.06
N PHE A 115 4.09 9.45 0.89
CA PHE A 115 2.81 9.20 1.57
C PHE A 115 2.27 10.47 2.25
N ARG A 116 3.11 11.19 3.02
CA ARG A 116 2.71 12.44 3.69
C ARG A 116 2.27 13.50 2.70
N ASP A 117 3.04 13.72 1.64
CA ASP A 117 2.76 14.76 0.65
C ASP A 117 1.45 14.45 -0.11
N TYR A 118 1.22 13.18 -0.47
CA TYR A 118 -0.03 12.75 -1.09
C TYR A 118 -1.23 12.89 -0.14
N TYR A 119 -1.06 12.55 1.13
CA TYR A 119 -2.07 12.72 2.17
C TYR A 119 -2.43 14.22 2.37
N LEU A 120 -1.45 15.11 2.39
CA LEU A 120 -1.69 16.55 2.52
C LEU A 120 -2.40 17.12 1.29
N LYS A 121 -2.00 16.72 0.08
CA LYS A 121 -2.64 17.14 -1.18
C LYS A 121 -4.12 16.72 -1.22
N THR A 122 -4.44 15.49 -0.82
CA THR A 122 -5.82 14.99 -0.82
C THR A 122 -6.70 15.71 0.20
N LEU A 123 -6.17 16.05 1.38
CA LEU A 123 -6.88 16.88 2.37
C LEU A 123 -7.18 18.30 1.83
N GLN A 124 -6.20 18.95 1.20
CA GLN A 124 -6.37 20.28 0.62
C GLN A 124 -7.42 20.31 -0.48
N ASN A 125 -7.42 19.30 -1.37
CA ASN A 125 -8.40 19.19 -2.44
C ASN A 125 -9.83 19.01 -1.91
N ASN A 126 -10.00 18.19 -0.87
CA ASN A 126 -11.32 17.99 -0.24
C ASN A 126 -11.84 19.27 0.42
N ASN A 127 -10.98 20.06 1.05
CA ASN A 127 -11.37 21.34 1.66
C ASN A 127 -11.76 22.39 0.61
N ASN A 128 -11.05 22.45 -0.52
CA ASN A 128 -11.35 23.40 -1.59
C ASN A 128 -12.65 23.07 -2.34
N ASN A 129 -12.98 21.79 -2.48
CA ASN A 129 -14.23 21.35 -3.12
C ASN A 129 -15.47 21.61 -2.25
N ASN A 130 -15.32 21.70 -0.92
CA ASN A 130 -16.41 22.07 -0.03
C ASN A 130 -16.73 23.58 -0.03
N THR A 131 -15.81 24.43 -0.50
CA THR A 131 -16.03 25.88 -0.58
C THR A 131 -16.80 26.30 -1.84
N LEU A 132 -16.92 25.43 -2.84
CA LEU A 132 -17.59 25.72 -4.12
C LEU A 132 -19.07 25.29 -4.15
N ILE A 133 -19.56 24.52 -3.17
CA ILE A 133 -20.95 24.04 -3.08
C ILE A 133 -21.74 24.82 -2.01
N SER A 134 -21.53 26.13 -1.94
CA SER A 134 -22.25 27.01 -0.99
C SER A 134 -23.19 28.02 -1.64
N LYS A 135 -23.33 28.00 -2.97
CA LYS A 135 -24.28 28.86 -3.69
C LYS A 135 -24.77 28.18 -4.97
N GLU A 136 -25.68 27.23 -4.84
CA GLU A 136 -26.82 27.05 -5.76
C GLU A 136 -27.78 25.96 -5.23
N ASN A 137 -29.06 26.17 -5.46
CA ASN A 137 -30.18 25.61 -4.71
C ASN A 137 -30.46 24.11 -4.94
N ILE A 138 -30.79 23.43 -3.83
CA ILE A 138 -31.88 22.45 -3.63
C ILE A 138 -32.26 21.57 -4.84
N SER A 139 -31.86 20.30 -4.80
CA SER A 139 -32.84 19.20 -4.91
C SER A 139 -32.26 17.90 -4.39
N SER A 140 -33.04 17.27 -3.51
CA SER A 140 -32.81 16.01 -2.83
C SER A 140 -32.65 14.84 -3.79
N THR A 141 -31.48 14.21 -3.79
CA THR A 141 -31.35 12.76 -3.97
C THR A 141 -30.22 12.25 -3.10
N SER A 142 -30.63 11.55 -2.05
CA SER A 142 -29.83 10.63 -1.24
C SER A 142 -28.97 9.75 -2.15
N LEU A 143 -27.65 9.95 -2.12
CA LEU A 143 -26.70 8.93 -2.52
C LEU A 143 -25.81 8.66 -1.32
N HIS A 144 -26.07 7.49 -0.74
CA HIS A 144 -25.39 6.86 0.36
C HIS A 144 -23.90 7.23 0.43
N SER A 145 -23.57 8.04 1.42
CA SER A 145 -22.27 7.94 2.09
C SER A 145 -22.14 6.47 2.52
N VAL A 146 -21.28 5.72 1.84
CA VAL A 146 -20.78 4.45 2.35
C VAL A 146 -19.92 4.81 3.55
N LYS A 147 -20.58 5.01 4.69
CA LYS A 147 -19.97 4.96 6.02
C LYS A 147 -19.39 3.55 6.15
N THR A 148 -18.12 3.41 5.82
CA THR A 148 -17.35 2.25 6.27
C THR A 148 -17.30 2.33 7.78
N LYS A 149 -18.14 1.54 8.46
CA LYS A 149 -18.25 1.38 9.92
C LYS A 149 -16.96 0.89 10.61
N PHE A 150 -15.81 0.94 9.95
CA PHE A 150 -14.58 0.25 10.37
C PHE A 150 -13.86 0.92 11.55
N VAL A 151 -14.13 2.19 11.86
CA VAL A 151 -13.34 2.96 12.84
C VAL A 151 -14.20 3.67 13.89
N ASP A 152 -15.41 4.11 13.55
CA ASP A 152 -16.23 4.92 14.46
C ASP A 152 -16.80 4.14 15.67
N GLU A 153 -16.96 2.80 15.57
CA GLU A 153 -17.47 1.99 16.70
C GLU A 153 -16.39 1.64 17.75
N ILE A 154 -15.10 1.78 17.44
CA ILE A 154 -14.01 1.39 18.37
C ILE A 154 -13.75 2.45 19.45
N ILE A 155 -14.22 3.69 19.25
CA ILE A 155 -13.92 4.82 20.15
C ILE A 155 -14.99 5.01 21.25
N LEU A 156 -16.15 4.33 21.17
CA LEU A 156 -17.28 4.63 22.07
C LEU A 156 -17.48 3.67 23.26
N GLU A 157 -16.66 2.63 23.45
CA GLU A 157 -16.78 1.72 24.61
C GLU A 157 -15.68 1.88 25.68
N ARG A 158 -15.04 3.06 25.77
CA ARG A 158 -14.15 3.37 26.90
C ARG A 158 -14.36 4.80 27.42
N GLU A 159 -15.54 5.04 27.99
CA GLU A 159 -15.74 6.00 29.09
C GLU A 159 -16.27 5.26 30.31
#